data_AF-A0A382WK26-F1
#
_entry.id   AF-A0A382WK26-F1
#
_cell.length_a   1.000
_cell.length_b   1.000
_cell.length_c   1.000
_cell.angle_alpha   90.00
_cell.angle_beta   90.00
_cell.angle_gamma   90.00
#
_symmetry.space_group_name_H-M   'P 1'
#
loop_
_entity.id
_entity.type
_entity.pdbx_description
1 polymer ?
#
loop_
_entity_poly.entity_id
_entity_poly.type
_entity_poly.pdbx_seq_one_letter_code
_entity_poly.pdbx_strand_id
1 'polypeptide(L)'
;EVLGTPSGNILGELFKAGIKLGISSRGLGSVEPMQEGDGQTVQSDFELIAFDFVSNPSTHGAFMHPLKEGVEKQPEGRTCGKYCKVESIINDIIRGE
;
A
#
# COMPACT_ATOMS: atom_id res chain seq x y z
N GLU A 1 7.27 3.05 -6.19
CA GLU A 1 8.54 3.74 -6.48
C GLU A 1 8.26 4.93 -7.39
N VAL A 2 9.03 6.02 -7.33
CA VAL A 2 8.92 7.13 -8.30
C VAL A 2 10.05 6.99 -9.31
N LEU A 3 9.72 6.74 -10.57
CA LEU A 3 10.69 6.56 -11.65
C LEU A 3 11.32 7.90 -12.06
N GLY A 4 12.59 7.89 -12.48
CA GLY A 4 13.34 9.09 -12.92
C GLY A 4 12.91 9.71 -14.26
N THR A 5 11.64 9.59 -14.63
CA THR A 5 11.06 10.24 -15.82
C THR A 5 10.88 11.74 -15.57
N PRO A 6 10.69 12.59 -16.61
CA PRO A 6 10.41 14.01 -16.40
C PRO A 6 9.24 14.27 -15.43
N SER A 7 8.14 13.54 -15.58
CA SER A 7 6.98 13.61 -14.67
C SER A 7 7.28 13.10 -13.27
N GLY A 8 8.09 12.05 -13.13
CA GLY A 8 8.51 11.52 -11.83
C GLY A 8 9.46 12.45 -11.08
N ASN A 9 10.32 13.18 -11.80
CA ASN A 9 11.17 14.22 -11.22
C ASN A 9 10.32 15.39 -10.70
N ILE A 10 9.32 15.85 -11.48
CA ILE A 10 8.35 16.87 -11.03
C ILE A 10 7.63 16.39 -9.75
N LEU A 11 7.11 15.15 -9.76
CA LEU A 11 6.46 14.55 -8.60
C LEU A 11 7.38 14.48 -7.37
N GLY A 12 8.66 14.14 -7.57
CA GLY A 12 9.68 14.12 -6.53
C GLY A 12 9.93 15.49 -5.91
N GLU A 13 10.01 16.56 -6.71
CA GLU A 13 10.14 17.92 -6.19
C GLU A 13 8.89 18.40 -5.44
N LEU A 14 7.68 18.03 -5.89
CA LEU A 14 6.44 18.33 -5.16
C LEU A 14 6.42 17.67 -3.77
N PHE A 15 6.89 16.42 -3.65
CA PHE A 15 7.04 15.76 -2.34
C PHE A 15 8.12 16.42 -1.47
N LYS A 16 9.28 16.82 -2.04
CA LYS A 16 10.33 17.56 -1.30
C LYS A 16 9.83 18.92 -0.78
N ALA A 17 8.95 19.58 -1.53
CA ALA A 17 8.29 20.82 -1.12
C ALA A 17 7.21 20.62 -0.04
N GLY A 18 6.95 19.38 0.41
CA GLY A 18 5.95 19.07 1.45
C GLY A 18 4.49 19.15 0.96
N ILE A 19 4.26 19.17 -0.35
CA ILE A 19 2.92 19.28 -0.93
C ILE A 19 2.19 17.94 -0.76
N LYS A 20 1.01 17.97 -0.14
CA LYS A 20 0.13 16.80 -0.02
C LYS A 20 -0.57 16.56 -1.36
N LEU A 21 -0.14 15.52 -2.07
CA LEU A 21 -0.76 15.08 -3.31
C LEU A 21 -1.78 13.96 -3.02
N GLY A 22 -2.96 14.09 -3.62
CA GLY A 22 -3.98 13.06 -3.65
C GLY A 22 -3.66 12.00 -4.70
N ILE A 23 -4.34 10.85 -4.59
CA ILE A 23 -4.36 9.81 -5.63
C ILE A 23 -5.74 9.82 -6.30
N SER A 24 -5.77 9.63 -7.62
CA SER A 24 -6.97 9.30 -8.39
C SER A 24 -6.72 8.01 -9.16
N SER A 25 -7.68 7.08 -9.19
CA SER A 25 -7.62 5.90 -10.05
C SER A 25 -8.35 6.14 -11.37
N ARG A 26 -7.89 5.45 -12.42
CA ARG A 26 -8.61 5.28 -13.69
C ARG A 26 -8.92 3.81 -13.87
N GLY A 27 -10.16 3.50 -14.24
CA GLY A 27 -10.59 2.17 -14.63
C GLY A 27 -11.61 2.22 -15.75
N LEU A 28 -11.85 1.07 -16.37
CA LEU A 28 -12.85 0.85 -17.40
C LEU A 28 -13.83 -0.21 -16.89
N GLY A 29 -15.12 -0.02 -17.09
CA GLY A 29 -16.15 -0.97 -16.68
C GLY A 29 -17.53 -0.40 -16.93
N SER A 30 -18.54 -1.27 -16.89
CA SER A 30 -19.94 -0.89 -17.02
C SER A 30 -20.47 -0.31 -15.72
N VAL A 31 -21.49 0.53 -15.84
CA VAL A 31 -22.17 1.19 -14.72
C VAL A 31 -23.67 1.06 -14.88
N GLU A 32 -24.37 0.76 -13.79
CA GLU A 32 -25.83 0.77 -13.74
C GLU A 32 -26.32 1.81 -12.71
N PRO A 33 -27.43 2.52 -12.98
CA PRO A 33 -28.06 3.39 -11.99
C PRO A 33 -28.45 2.61 -10.73
N MET A 34 -28.20 3.19 -9.56
CA MET A 34 -28.67 2.60 -8.29
C MET A 34 -30.20 2.68 -8.21
N GLN A 35 -30.85 1.64 -7.66
CA GLN A 35 -32.30 1.64 -7.46
C GLN A 35 -32.75 2.59 -6.34
N GLU A 36 -31.85 2.90 -5.39
CA GLU A 36 -32.07 3.87 -4.33
C GLU A 36 -30.86 4.82 -4.24
N GLY A 37 -31.12 6.14 -4.26
CA GLY A 37 -30.11 7.19 -4.18
C GLY A 37 -29.67 7.76 -5.53
N ASP A 38 -28.87 8.83 -5.47
CA ASP A 38 -28.31 9.50 -6.65
C ASP A 38 -26.87 9.01 -6.85
N GLY A 39 -26.73 7.93 -7.64
CA GLY A 39 -25.47 7.19 -7.76
C GLY A 39 -25.49 6.10 -8.83
N GLN A 40 -24.30 5.57 -9.13
CA GLN A 40 -24.11 4.49 -10.11
C GLN A 40 -23.26 3.37 -9.51
N THR A 41 -23.71 2.14 -9.69
CA THR A 41 -22.99 0.92 -9.28
C THR A 41 -22.07 0.48 -10.41
N VAL A 42 -20.78 0.38 -10.11
CA VAL A 42 -19.77 -0.21 -10.99
C VAL A 42 -19.96 -1.73 -11.04
N GLN A 43 -19.95 -2.30 -12.25
CA GLN A 43 -20.23 -3.70 -12.50
C GLN A 43 -18.99 -4.60 -12.37
N SER A 44 -19.19 -5.92 -12.48
CA SER A 44 -18.14 -6.94 -12.32
C SER A 44 -17.11 -6.99 -13.46
N ASP A 45 -17.31 -6.22 -14.53
CA ASP A 45 -16.38 -6.06 -15.66
C ASP A 45 -15.35 -4.94 -15.43
N PHE A 46 -15.27 -4.37 -14.21
CA PHE A 46 -14.34 -3.30 -13.88
C PHE A 46 -12.86 -3.75 -13.88
N GLU A 47 -12.07 -3.10 -14.73
CA GLU A 47 -10.62 -3.20 -14.81
C GLU A 47 -9.95 -1.91 -14.33
N LEU A 48 -8.99 -2.03 -13.40
CA LEU A 48 -8.16 -0.94 -12.91
C LEU A 48 -6.96 -0.72 -13.83
N ILE A 49 -6.90 0.43 -14.49
CA ILE A 49 -5.87 0.75 -15.49
C ILE A 49 -4.66 1.44 -14.86
N ALA A 50 -4.89 2.45 -14.02
CA ALA A 50 -3.82 3.30 -13.50
C ALA A 50 -4.19 4.01 -12.21
N PHE A 51 -3.16 4.49 -11.50
CA PHE A 51 -3.25 5.51 -10.47
C PHE A 51 -2.45 6.74 -10.91
N ASP A 52 -3.05 7.92 -10.80
CA ASP A 52 -2.44 9.22 -11.07
C ASP A 52 -2.36 10.03 -9.77
N PHE A 53 -1.38 10.95 -9.70
CA PHE A 53 -1.31 11.94 -8.63
C PHE A 53 -2.09 13.20 -9.03
N VAL A 54 -2.92 13.69 -8.12
CA VAL A 54 -3.78 14.86 -8.31
C VAL A 54 -3.62 15.86 -7.16
N SER A 55 -3.83 17.14 -7.44
CA SER A 55 -3.79 18.20 -6.43
C SER A 55 -5.01 18.18 -5.49
N ASN A 56 -6.16 17.73 -6.00
CA ASN A 56 -7.40 17.59 -5.24
C ASN A 56 -7.96 16.17 -5.45
N PRO A 57 -7.91 15.28 -4.44
CA PRO A 57 -8.46 13.93 -4.57
C PRO A 57 -9.99 13.94 -4.67
N SER A 58 -10.55 12.99 -5.42
CA SER A 58 -11.99 12.78 -5.59
C SER A 58 -12.70 12.23 -4.35
N THR A 59 -11.96 11.76 -3.35
CA THR A 59 -12.48 11.23 -2.09
C THR A 59 -11.71 11.81 -0.90
N HIS A 60 -12.42 12.16 0.17
CA HIS A 60 -11.79 12.69 1.38
C HIS A 60 -10.79 11.67 1.98
N GLY A 61 -9.56 12.12 2.24
CA GLY A 61 -8.51 11.27 2.81
C GLY A 61 -7.71 10.43 1.81
N ALA A 62 -8.00 10.47 0.50
CA ALA A 62 -7.24 9.74 -0.53
C ALA A 62 -5.87 10.39 -0.86
N PHE A 63 -5.01 10.53 0.16
CA PHE A 63 -3.64 11.01 0.05
C PHE A 63 -2.65 9.85 0.12
N MET A 64 -1.58 9.88 -0.66
CA MET A 64 -0.56 8.83 -0.57
C MET A 64 0.27 8.98 0.71
N HIS A 65 0.13 8.02 1.61
CA HIS A 65 1.09 7.83 2.69
C HIS A 65 2.19 6.86 2.21
N PRO A 66 3.49 7.20 2.37
CA PRO A 66 4.58 6.34 1.91
C PRO A 66 4.68 5.08 2.78
N LEU A 67 3.96 4.03 2.37
CA LEU A 67 4.07 2.69 2.93
C LEU A 67 5.31 2.01 2.35
N LYS A 68 6.21 1.54 3.23
CA LYS A 68 7.23 0.57 2.85
C LYS A 68 6.61 -0.82 2.94
N GLU A 69 5.90 -1.21 1.89
CA GLU A 69 5.46 -2.60 1.72
C GLU A 69 6.68 -3.47 1.37
N GLY A 70 7.41 -3.85 2.41
CA GLY A 70 8.40 -4.91 2.32
C GLY A 70 7.71 -6.24 2.56
N VAL A 71 7.95 -7.22 1.69
CA VAL A 71 7.74 -8.62 2.05
C VAL A 71 8.65 -8.91 3.24
N GLU A 72 8.08 -9.16 4.42
CA GLU A 72 8.82 -9.80 5.52
C GLU A 72 9.21 -11.20 5.03
N LYS A 73 10.40 -11.30 4.45
CA LYS A 73 11.10 -12.57 4.28
C LYS A 73 11.51 -13.04 5.67
N GLN A 74 10.58 -13.65 6.39
CA GLN A 74 10.91 -14.49 7.53
C GLN A 74 11.95 -15.50 7.03
N PRO A 75 13.17 -15.55 7.60
CA PRO A 75 14.20 -16.43 7.09
C PRO A 75 13.74 -17.88 7.23
N GLU A 76 13.79 -18.65 6.14
CA GLU A 76 13.44 -20.08 6.16
C GLU A 76 14.52 -20.88 6.92
N GLY A 77 14.44 -20.84 8.25
CA GLY A 77 15.38 -21.50 9.15
C GLY A 77 15.14 -21.05 10.59
N ARG A 78 14.64 -21.98 11.43
CA ARG A 78 14.28 -21.82 12.86
C ARG A 78 14.13 -20.36 13.32
N THR A 79 13.12 -19.69 12.80
CA THR A 79 12.62 -18.40 13.30
C THR A 79 11.93 -18.64 14.62
N CYS A 80 12.71 -18.93 15.64
CA CYS A 80 12.24 -18.68 16.97
C CYS A 80 11.77 -17.20 17.07
N GLY A 81 10.66 -16.98 17.77
CA GLY A 81 10.00 -15.67 17.84
C GLY A 81 10.50 -14.78 18.98
N LYS A 82 9.59 -13.99 19.55
CA LYS A 82 9.86 -13.03 20.65
C LYS A 82 10.55 -13.65 21.90
N TYR A 83 10.55 -14.97 22.04
CA TYR A 83 10.97 -15.70 23.24
C TYR A 83 12.30 -16.47 23.09
N CYS A 84 13.16 -16.18 22.10
CA CYS A 84 14.37 -16.98 21.86
C CYS A 84 15.33 -17.10 23.03
N LYS A 85 15.46 -16.05 23.83
CA LYS A 85 16.29 -16.13 25.03
C LYS A 85 15.70 -17.08 26.08
N VAL A 86 14.39 -17.27 26.09
CA VAL A 86 13.70 -18.23 26.96
C VAL A 86 13.78 -19.64 26.36
N GLU A 87 13.57 -19.78 25.05
CA GLU A 87 13.67 -21.07 24.35
C GLU A 87 15.10 -21.63 24.35
N SER A 88 16.13 -20.79 24.22
CA SER A 88 17.53 -21.23 24.38
C SER A 88 17.78 -21.72 25.80
N ILE A 89 17.49 -20.89 26.82
CA ILE A 89 17.68 -21.27 28.23
C ILE A 89 16.92 -22.56 28.60
N ILE A 90 15.71 -22.77 28.08
CA ILE A 90 14.97 -24.02 28.29
C ILE A 90 15.67 -25.20 27.60
N ASN A 91 16.18 -25.03 26.37
CA ASN A 91 16.94 -26.08 25.68
C ASN A 91 18.25 -26.41 26.41
N ASP A 92 18.97 -25.39 26.90
CA ASP A 92 20.22 -25.55 27.65
C ASP A 92 19.96 -26.36 28.95
N ILE A 93 18.92 -26.00 29.71
CA ILE A 93 18.44 -26.74 30.90
C ILE A 93 18.04 -28.19 30.56
N ILE A 94 17.34 -28.43 29.44
CA ILE A 94 16.93 -29.79 29.01
C ILE A 94 18.14 -30.63 28.56
N ARG A 95 19.18 -30.00 28.03
CA ARG A 95 20.41 -30.65 27.56
C ARG A 95 21.46 -30.84 28.65
N GLY A 96 21.39 -30.05 29.72
CA GLY A 96 22.33 -30.10 30.84
C GLY A 96 23.64 -29.34 30.58
N GLU A 97 23.58 -28.27 29.78
CA GLU A 97 24.67 -27.30 29.56
C GLU A 97 24.53 -26.08 30.50
#